data_AF-A0A6I8QLP1-F1
#
_entry.id   AF-A0A6I8QLP1-F1
#
_cell.length_a   1.000
_cell.length_b   1.000
_cell.length_c   1.000
_cell.angle_alpha   90.00
_cell.angle_beta   90.00
_cell.angle_gamma   90.00
#
_symmetry.space_group_name_H-M   'P 1'
#
loop_
_entity.id
_entity.type
_entity.pdbx_description
1 polymer ?
#
loop_
_entity_poly.entity_id
_entity_poly.type
_entity_poly.pdbx_seq_one_letter_code
_entity_poly.pdbx_strand_id
1 'polypeptide(L)'
;MENRIHHFTMEQGHHSLADQINATESHILLEAAAKYYFQISQKHGHTREYFSSPEGEVIKVDETSVRYIPLYRDDSGKMLVLVDSKTGESVVAVYLNGTWRSVDDILRSSDPSKEGLIQVQTFGERIALFVLNCLVCGFSEANGSGHEAYFLPHASRELAKIFWCHGEAVGFYTYKNKGNLCNPGTGQCYQLPVLDTVFVRKNWRRQGVGAKMLQDYSQAFPEESVLGISSPISPAMYTVCHKFLTCNPKDQDRFWEVEAPGYWSQRVNIWLKIQLGEAPAVTRPNLELQDLPALLLFFL
;
A
#
# COMPACT_ATOMS: atom_id res chain seq x y z
N MET A 1 20.86 36.18 39.32
CA MET A 1 20.57 36.96 38.09
C MET A 1 21.70 36.64 37.13
N GLU A 2 21.58 35.93 36.02
CA GLU A 2 20.46 35.33 35.28
C GLU A 2 21.16 34.28 34.40
N ASN A 3 20.75 33.01 34.50
CA ASN A 3 21.23 31.95 33.62
C ASN A 3 20.54 32.12 32.26
N ARG A 4 21.29 32.54 31.23
CA ARG A 4 20.85 32.50 29.83
C ARG A 4 20.81 31.04 29.37
N ILE A 5 19.62 30.46 29.41
CA ILE A 5 19.32 29.23 28.69
C ILE A 5 19.29 29.59 27.20
N HIS A 6 20.29 29.12 26.45
CA HIS A 6 20.23 29.12 25.00
C HIS A 6 19.13 28.14 24.58
N HIS A 7 17.99 28.68 24.15
CA HIS A 7 17.00 27.92 23.39
C HIS A 7 17.66 27.51 22.07
N PHE A 8 18.14 26.28 22.02
CA PHE A 8 18.51 25.61 20.76
C PHE A 8 17.20 25.16 20.12
N THR A 9 16.59 26.03 19.32
CA THR A 9 15.52 25.64 18.41
C THR A 9 16.20 24.88 17.28
N MET A 10 16.24 23.55 17.40
CA MET A 10 16.56 22.69 16.27
C MET A 10 15.41 22.84 15.27
N GLU A 11 15.62 23.60 14.19
CA GLU A 11 14.84 23.43 12.97
C GLU A 11 15.05 21.98 12.51
N GLN A 12 14.14 21.09 12.89
CA GLN A 12 14.06 19.77 12.28
C GLN A 12 13.55 19.99 10.86
N GLY A 13 14.48 20.06 9.91
CA GLY A 13 14.15 19.84 8.51
C GLY A 13 13.44 18.49 8.42
N HIS A 14 12.15 18.50 8.12
CA HIS A 14 11.35 17.31 7.85
C HIS A 14 11.81 16.69 6.52
N HIS A 15 13.02 16.14 6.50
CA HIS A 15 13.46 15.30 5.41
C HIS A 15 12.71 13.98 5.52
N SER A 16 11.99 13.62 4.47
CA SER A 16 11.30 12.35 4.44
C SER A 16 12.28 11.18 4.46
N LEU A 17 11.91 10.15 5.22
CA LEU A 17 12.68 8.94 5.38
C LEU A 17 12.64 8.03 4.13
N ALA A 18 11.61 8.14 3.29
CA ALA A 18 11.54 7.39 2.03
C ALA A 18 12.70 7.74 1.08
N ASP A 19 13.25 8.95 1.23
CA ASP A 19 14.36 9.47 0.44
C ASP A 19 15.73 9.10 1.05
N GLN A 20 15.77 8.66 2.32
CA GLN A 20 17.01 8.43 3.09
C GLN A 20 17.39 6.97 3.29
N ILE A 21 16.43 6.03 3.18
CA ILE A 21 16.69 4.61 3.44
C ILE A 21 17.16 3.90 2.15
N ASN A 22 18.47 3.64 2.08
CA ASN A 22 19.08 2.84 1.01
C ASN A 22 19.03 1.33 1.31
N ALA A 23 19.05 0.50 0.24
CA ALA A 23 18.92 -0.96 0.36
C ALA A 23 19.99 -1.62 1.25
N THR A 24 21.19 -1.05 1.28
CA THR A 24 22.34 -1.50 2.08
C THR A 24 22.11 -1.40 3.60
N GLU A 25 21.14 -0.59 4.02
CA GLU A 25 20.82 -0.33 5.44
C GLU A 25 19.64 -1.18 5.95
N SER A 26 18.97 -1.93 5.09
CA SER A 26 17.78 -2.73 5.45
C SER A 26 18.01 -3.67 6.63
N HIS A 27 19.09 -4.47 6.59
CA HIS A 27 19.45 -5.38 7.69
C HIS A 27 19.75 -4.64 9.00
N ILE A 28 20.46 -3.51 8.94
CA ILE A 28 20.79 -2.67 10.10
C ILE A 28 19.52 -2.12 10.75
N LEU A 29 18.58 -1.64 9.94
CA LEU A 29 17.31 -1.10 10.42
C LEU A 29 16.46 -2.17 11.13
N LEU A 30 16.34 -3.35 10.52
CA LEU A 30 15.58 -4.47 11.09
C LEU A 30 16.24 -5.02 12.36
N GLU A 31 17.57 -5.13 12.40
CA GLU A 31 18.31 -5.52 13.60
C GLU A 31 18.18 -4.48 14.72
N ALA A 32 18.20 -3.19 14.41
CA ALA A 32 18.01 -2.13 15.38
C ALA A 32 16.61 -2.20 16.01
N ALA A 33 15.57 -2.46 15.20
CA ALA A 33 14.22 -2.69 15.69
C ALA A 33 14.13 -3.93 16.61
N ALA A 34 14.81 -5.03 16.24
CA ALA A 34 14.88 -6.23 17.07
C ALA A 34 15.54 -5.99 18.42
N LYS A 35 16.68 -5.28 18.43
CA LYS A 35 17.39 -4.89 19.67
C LYS A 35 16.51 -4.00 20.54
N TYR A 36 15.83 -3.03 19.95
CA TYR A 36 14.95 -2.12 20.67
C TYR A 36 13.73 -2.85 21.27
N TYR A 37 13.08 -3.72 20.50
CA TYR A 37 11.98 -4.56 21.00
C TYR A 37 12.39 -5.41 22.21
N PHE A 38 13.58 -6.02 22.15
CA PHE A 38 14.12 -6.80 23.27
C PHE A 38 14.34 -5.95 24.54
N GLN A 39 14.70 -4.67 24.39
CA GLN A 39 14.81 -3.75 25.52
C GLN A 39 13.44 -3.41 26.12
N ILE A 40 12.39 -3.28 25.28
CA ILE A 40 11.02 -3.07 25.76
C ILE A 40 10.58 -4.28 26.59
N SER A 41 10.77 -5.50 26.09
CA SER A 41 10.36 -6.72 26.79
C SER A 41 11.07 -6.94 28.11
N GLN A 42 12.33 -6.51 28.25
CA GLN A 42 13.05 -6.63 29.52
C GLN A 42 12.55 -5.65 30.60
N LYS A 43 11.92 -4.55 30.20
CA LYS A 43 11.46 -3.52 31.14
C LYS A 43 10.12 -3.85 31.81
N HIS A 44 9.46 -4.96 31.45
CA HIS A 44 8.21 -5.46 32.07
C HIS A 44 7.17 -4.33 32.33
N GLY A 45 6.91 -3.50 31.33
CA GLY A 45 5.94 -2.39 31.41
C GLY A 45 6.42 -1.11 32.13
N HIS A 46 7.67 -1.03 32.61
CA HIS A 46 8.24 0.15 33.26
C HIS A 46 8.88 1.17 32.29
N THR A 47 8.58 1.09 30.99
CA THR A 47 9.01 2.09 30.01
C THR A 47 8.36 3.45 30.31
N ARG A 48 9.15 4.52 30.19
CA ARG A 48 8.70 5.93 30.29
C ARG A 48 8.71 6.63 28.93
N GLU A 49 8.69 5.85 27.87
CA GLU A 49 8.70 6.34 26.50
C GLU A 49 7.28 6.48 25.98
N TYR A 50 7.01 7.58 25.30
CA TYR A 50 5.71 7.91 24.77
C TYR A 50 5.87 8.40 23.33
N PHE A 51 4.90 8.06 22.50
CA PHE A 51 4.75 8.57 21.16
C PHE A 51 3.58 9.55 21.12
N SER A 52 3.77 10.70 20.49
CA SER A 52 2.71 11.68 20.23
C SER A 52 2.26 11.55 18.79
N SER A 53 1.00 11.18 18.57
CA SER A 53 0.42 11.10 17.23
C SER A 53 0.19 12.51 16.66
N PRO A 54 0.08 12.67 15.33
CA PRO A 54 -0.29 13.94 14.70
C PRO A 54 -1.62 14.52 15.21
N GLU A 55 -2.55 13.65 15.65
CA GLU A 55 -3.84 14.01 16.23
C GLU A 55 -3.76 14.45 17.70
N GLY A 56 -2.56 14.47 18.28
CA GLY A 56 -2.30 14.88 19.66
C GLY A 56 -2.50 13.78 20.69
N GLU A 57 -2.72 12.53 20.26
CA GLU A 57 -2.81 11.40 21.18
C GLU A 57 -1.42 11.01 21.70
N VAL A 58 -1.33 10.70 23.00
CA VAL A 58 -0.09 10.25 23.63
C VAL A 58 -0.21 8.77 23.95
N ILE A 59 0.61 7.96 23.28
CA ILE A 59 0.60 6.50 23.39
C ILE A 59 1.84 6.07 24.14
N LYS A 60 1.65 5.31 25.22
CA LYS A 60 2.77 4.71 25.95
C LYS A 60 3.37 3.59 25.12
N VAL A 61 4.69 3.60 24.97
CA VAL A 61 5.42 2.54 24.25
C VAL A 61 5.79 1.44 25.24
N ASP A 62 5.09 0.31 25.19
CA ASP A 62 5.38 -0.88 25.97
C ASP A 62 4.96 -2.16 25.23
N GLU A 63 5.17 -3.32 25.85
CA GLU A 63 4.90 -4.64 25.26
C GLU A 63 3.46 -4.86 24.78
N THR A 64 2.50 -4.05 25.25
CA THR A 64 1.10 -4.15 24.86
C THR A 64 0.77 -3.31 23.62
N SER A 65 1.55 -2.25 23.39
CA SER A 65 1.35 -1.32 22.27
C SER A 65 2.31 -1.58 21.10
N VAL A 66 3.31 -2.45 21.23
CA VAL A 66 4.23 -2.78 20.14
C VAL A 66 3.98 -4.16 19.53
N ARG A 67 4.03 -4.28 18.20
CA ARG A 67 3.83 -5.56 17.49
C ARG A 67 4.74 -5.67 16.28
N TYR A 68 5.05 -6.90 15.86
CA TYR A 68 5.67 -7.16 14.57
C TYR A 68 4.61 -7.46 13.52
N ILE A 69 4.73 -6.81 12.36
CA ILE A 69 3.96 -7.12 11.15
C ILE A 69 4.94 -7.57 10.06
N PRO A 70 4.67 -8.67 9.33
CA PRO A 70 5.54 -9.08 8.23
C PRO A 70 5.64 -8.02 7.15
N LEU A 71 6.87 -7.72 6.71
CA LEU A 71 7.13 -6.79 5.61
C LEU A 71 6.86 -7.45 4.25
N TYR A 72 7.09 -8.76 4.16
CA TYR A 72 6.97 -9.55 2.95
C TYR A 72 6.15 -10.81 3.21
N ARG A 73 5.51 -11.33 2.14
CA ARG A 73 4.70 -12.55 2.20
C ARG A 73 5.46 -13.78 2.68
N ASP A 74 6.75 -13.86 2.37
CA ASP A 74 7.62 -14.99 2.72
C ASP A 74 8.25 -14.85 4.13
N ASP A 75 7.76 -13.90 4.93
CA ASP A 75 8.25 -13.58 6.28
C ASP A 75 9.75 -13.25 6.38
N SER A 76 10.42 -12.99 5.25
CA SER A 76 11.86 -12.68 5.19
C SER A 76 12.23 -11.31 5.78
N GLY A 77 11.24 -10.54 6.26
CA GLY A 77 11.42 -9.30 7.00
C GLY A 77 10.17 -8.95 7.81
N LYS A 78 10.34 -8.22 8.93
CA LYS A 78 9.24 -7.79 9.81
C LYS A 78 9.45 -6.36 10.27
N MET A 79 8.38 -5.57 10.26
CA MET A 79 8.38 -4.20 10.75
C MET A 79 7.87 -4.16 12.17
N LEU A 80 8.57 -3.45 13.06
CA LEU A 80 8.09 -3.16 14.40
C LEU A 80 7.16 -1.95 14.33
N VAL A 81 5.90 -2.13 14.74
CA VAL A 81 4.85 -1.12 14.68
C VAL A 81 4.32 -0.80 16.08
N LEU A 82 3.81 0.42 16.23
CA LEU A 82 3.08 0.88 17.40
C LEU A 82 1.60 0.89 17.05
N VAL A 83 0.79 0.24 17.88
CA VAL A 83 -0.66 0.24 17.78
C VAL A 83 -1.28 1.20 18.79
N ASP A 84 -2.43 1.76 18.44
CA ASP A 84 -3.26 2.52 19.37
C ASP A 84 -3.67 1.61 20.54
N SER A 85 -3.38 2.05 21.75
CA SER A 85 -3.71 1.35 22.99
C SER A 85 -5.21 1.25 23.29
N LYS A 86 -6.06 2.12 22.70
CA LYS A 86 -7.52 2.12 22.93
C LYS A 86 -8.22 1.08 22.08
N THR A 87 -7.84 1.00 20.82
CA THR A 87 -8.47 0.09 19.85
C THR A 87 -7.70 -1.22 19.71
N GLY A 88 -6.37 -1.20 19.87
CA GLY A 88 -5.49 -2.34 19.59
C GLY A 88 -5.44 -2.73 18.11
N GLU A 89 -6.19 -2.00 17.27
CA GLU A 89 -6.54 -2.38 15.91
C GLU A 89 -6.05 -1.36 14.88
N SER A 90 -5.57 -0.18 15.28
CA SER A 90 -4.97 0.79 14.35
C SER A 90 -3.47 0.92 14.59
N VAL A 91 -2.70 0.92 13.50
CA VAL A 91 -1.25 1.17 13.55
C VAL A 91 -1.01 2.66 13.38
N VAL A 92 -0.31 3.27 14.33
CA VAL A 92 -0.08 4.73 14.38
C VAL A 92 1.35 5.12 13.97
N ALA A 93 2.31 4.22 14.18
CA ALA A 93 3.72 4.49 13.92
C ALA A 93 4.51 3.22 13.60
N VAL A 94 5.64 3.39 12.93
CA VAL A 94 6.61 2.34 12.64
C VAL A 94 7.96 2.74 13.23
N TYR A 95 8.65 1.80 13.86
CA TYR A 95 9.99 2.03 14.37
C TYR A 95 11.00 1.94 13.23
N LEU A 96 11.60 3.08 12.89
CA LEU A 96 12.53 3.20 11.77
C LEU A 96 13.69 4.12 12.16
N ASN A 97 14.91 3.70 11.82
CA ASN A 97 16.14 4.48 12.04
C ASN A 97 16.27 4.99 13.49
N GLY A 98 16.02 4.10 14.46
CA GLY A 98 16.21 4.37 15.89
C GLY A 98 15.07 5.12 16.59
N THR A 99 13.93 5.36 15.92
CA THR A 99 12.85 6.18 16.48
C THR A 99 11.49 5.83 15.87
N TRP A 100 10.40 6.21 16.56
CA TRP A 100 9.03 6.03 16.09
C TRP A 100 8.68 7.10 15.05
N ARG A 101 8.16 6.68 13.90
CA ARG A 101 7.72 7.54 12.80
C ARG A 101 6.25 7.34 12.55
N SER A 102 5.49 8.43 12.44
CA SER A 102 4.08 8.33 12.08
C SER A 102 3.92 7.74 10.67
N VAL A 103 2.77 7.14 10.41
CA VAL A 103 2.40 6.63 9.07
C VAL A 103 2.52 7.74 8.02
N ASP A 104 2.04 8.95 8.32
CA ASP A 104 2.06 10.07 7.38
C ASP A 104 3.48 10.57 7.09
N ASP A 105 4.39 10.55 8.08
CA ASP A 105 5.77 10.98 7.85
C ASP A 105 6.53 10.05 6.90
N ILE A 106 6.22 8.75 6.94
CA ILE A 106 6.80 7.75 6.03
C ILE A 106 6.28 7.93 4.60
N LEU A 107 5.04 8.41 4.46
CA LEU A 107 4.39 8.64 3.17
C LEU A 107 4.65 10.01 2.57
N ARG A 108 5.33 10.92 3.28
CA ARG A 108 5.82 12.18 2.70
C ARG A 108 7.15 11.95 1.98
N SER A 109 7.56 12.86 1.11
CA SER A 109 8.85 12.95 0.42
C SER A 109 9.22 14.44 0.34
N SER A 110 10.49 14.75 0.57
CA SER A 110 11.03 16.10 0.38
C SER A 110 11.75 16.25 -0.96
N ASP A 111 11.96 15.14 -1.66
CA ASP A 111 12.57 15.12 -2.98
C ASP A 111 11.57 15.60 -4.05
N PRO A 112 11.82 16.74 -4.71
CA PRO A 112 10.92 17.28 -5.73
C PRO A 112 10.83 16.38 -6.97
N SER A 113 11.73 15.41 -7.16
CA SER A 113 11.64 14.42 -8.22
C SER A 113 10.52 13.39 -7.99
N LYS A 114 10.00 13.30 -6.75
CA LYS A 114 8.90 12.40 -6.39
C LYS A 114 7.54 13.00 -6.75
N GLU A 115 7.23 12.96 -8.03
CA GLU A 115 5.94 13.40 -8.58
C GLU A 115 5.46 12.41 -9.67
N GLY A 116 4.17 12.05 -9.63
CA GLY A 116 3.59 11.06 -10.53
C GLY A 116 3.92 9.60 -10.16
N LEU A 117 3.82 8.70 -11.14
CA LEU A 117 4.03 7.26 -10.92
C LEU A 117 5.49 6.89 -11.00
N ILE A 118 6.03 6.40 -9.88
CA ILE A 118 7.44 6.05 -9.74
C ILE A 118 7.59 4.57 -9.39
N GLN A 119 8.46 3.88 -10.12
CA GLN A 119 8.79 2.48 -9.89
C GLN A 119 9.45 2.29 -8.53
N VAL A 120 8.96 1.33 -7.75
CA VAL A 120 9.57 0.94 -6.47
C VAL A 120 10.90 0.23 -6.74
N GLN A 121 12.00 0.86 -6.35
CA GLN A 121 13.37 0.37 -6.52
C GLN A 121 14.14 0.33 -5.19
N THR A 122 13.91 1.30 -4.30
CA THR A 122 14.65 1.42 -3.04
C THR A 122 13.96 0.70 -1.89
N PHE A 123 14.70 0.44 -0.81
CA PHE A 123 14.10 -0.14 0.40
C PHE A 123 13.17 0.86 1.10
N GLY A 124 13.49 2.16 1.09
CA GLY A 124 12.56 3.21 1.54
C GLY A 124 11.22 3.17 0.80
N GLU A 125 11.23 3.00 -0.52
CA GLU A 125 10.00 2.85 -1.32
C GLU A 125 9.26 1.54 -1.03
N ARG A 126 9.99 0.46 -0.71
CA ARG A 126 9.38 -0.79 -0.24
C ARG A 126 8.66 -0.61 1.10
N ILE A 127 9.24 0.16 2.01
CA ILE A 127 8.58 0.53 3.26
C ILE A 127 7.35 1.40 2.97
N ALA A 128 7.43 2.40 2.10
CA ALA A 128 6.27 3.22 1.74
C ALA A 128 5.15 2.39 1.11
N LEU A 129 5.49 1.44 0.21
CA LEU A 129 4.54 0.48 -0.36
C LEU A 129 3.89 -0.38 0.73
N PHE A 130 4.67 -0.90 1.68
CA PHE A 130 4.17 -1.66 2.82
C PHE A 130 3.22 -0.82 3.68
N VAL A 131 3.56 0.44 3.95
CA VAL A 131 2.71 1.35 4.72
C VAL A 131 1.39 1.59 3.99
N LEU A 132 1.40 1.86 2.68
CA LEU A 132 0.17 2.03 1.90
C LEU A 132 -0.70 0.78 1.90
N ASN A 133 -0.10 -0.39 1.63
CA ASN A 133 -0.84 -1.65 1.49
C ASN A 133 -1.32 -2.22 2.83
N CYS A 134 -0.40 -2.43 3.77
CA CYS A 134 -0.73 -3.11 5.01
C CYS A 134 -1.35 -2.14 6.01
N LEU A 135 -0.74 -0.97 6.24
CA LEU A 135 -1.16 -0.07 7.32
C LEU A 135 -2.35 0.79 6.92
N VAL A 136 -2.26 1.53 5.82
CA VAL A 136 -3.33 2.43 5.42
C VAL A 136 -4.51 1.66 4.84
N CYS A 137 -4.29 0.84 3.80
CA CYS A 137 -5.38 0.07 3.19
C CYS A 137 -5.92 -1.02 4.13
N GLY A 138 -5.04 -1.73 4.84
CA GLY A 138 -5.44 -2.87 5.68
C GLY A 138 -5.86 -2.57 7.11
N PHE A 139 -5.32 -1.55 7.77
CA PHE A 139 -5.71 -1.20 9.14
C PHE A 139 -6.55 0.09 9.20
N SER A 140 -6.17 1.15 8.49
CA SER A 140 -6.85 2.45 8.64
C SER A 140 -8.12 2.61 7.79
N GLU A 141 -8.15 2.02 6.60
CA GLU A 141 -9.22 2.22 5.62
C GLU A 141 -10.05 0.96 5.32
N ALA A 142 -9.75 -0.17 5.96
CA ALA A 142 -10.54 -1.39 5.85
C ALA A 142 -11.84 -1.25 6.68
N ASN A 143 -13.01 -1.37 6.02
CA ASN A 143 -14.32 -1.21 6.67
C ASN A 143 -14.85 -2.48 7.36
N GLY A 144 -13.99 -3.37 7.85
CA GLY A 144 -14.40 -4.67 8.44
C GLY A 144 -14.14 -4.75 9.94
N SER A 145 -15.17 -5.12 10.71
CA SER A 145 -15.00 -5.58 12.09
C SER A 145 -14.44 -7.01 12.08
N GLY A 146 -13.22 -7.20 12.57
CA GLY A 146 -12.62 -8.51 12.81
C GLY A 146 -11.54 -8.89 11.81
N HIS A 147 -10.31 -9.04 12.32
CA HIS A 147 -9.29 -10.08 12.13
C HIS A 147 -9.14 -10.89 10.81
N GLU A 148 -9.95 -10.72 9.75
CA GLU A 148 -9.99 -11.61 8.57
C GLU A 148 -9.63 -10.94 7.23
N ALA A 149 -9.29 -9.65 7.20
CA ALA A 149 -8.78 -9.01 5.98
C ALA A 149 -7.53 -8.17 6.21
N TYR A 150 -6.52 -8.75 6.91
CA TYR A 150 -5.18 -8.19 6.83
C TYR A 150 -4.71 -8.30 5.37
N PHE A 151 -4.50 -7.16 4.70
CA PHE A 151 -3.86 -7.17 3.39
C PHE A 151 -2.52 -7.89 3.53
N LEU A 152 -2.42 -9.04 2.87
CA LEU A 152 -1.19 -9.82 2.88
C LEU A 152 -0.07 -8.95 2.30
N PRO A 153 1.09 -8.89 2.96
CA PRO A 153 2.23 -8.19 2.42
C PRO A 153 2.58 -8.71 1.02
N HIS A 154 3.14 -7.83 0.21
CA HIS A 154 3.61 -8.20 -1.12
C HIS A 154 4.83 -9.12 -1.04
N ALA A 155 5.12 -9.83 -2.13
CA ALA A 155 6.41 -10.51 -2.24
C ALA A 155 7.55 -9.47 -2.21
N SER A 156 8.73 -9.86 -1.72
CA SER A 156 9.90 -8.97 -1.64
C SER A 156 10.31 -8.34 -2.98
N ARG A 157 10.03 -9.03 -4.08
CA ARG A 157 10.33 -8.60 -5.46
C ARG A 157 9.09 -8.21 -6.26
N GLU A 158 7.98 -7.93 -5.59
CA GLU A 158 6.74 -7.50 -6.25
C GLU A 158 7.00 -6.28 -7.13
N LEU A 159 6.53 -6.28 -8.37
CA LEU A 159 6.66 -5.10 -9.22
C LEU A 159 5.55 -4.12 -8.83
N ALA A 160 5.93 -2.89 -8.53
CA ALA A 160 5.00 -1.89 -8.03
C ALA A 160 5.43 -0.48 -8.46
N LYS A 161 4.45 0.40 -8.60
CA LYS A 161 4.67 1.85 -8.68
C LYS A 161 3.87 2.56 -7.61
N ILE A 162 4.47 3.58 -7.00
CA ILE A 162 3.79 4.49 -6.07
C ILE A 162 3.45 5.77 -6.82
N PHE A 163 2.22 6.26 -6.65
CA PHE A 163 1.80 7.56 -7.15
C PHE A 163 2.15 8.61 -6.10
N TRP A 164 3.04 9.53 -6.45
CA TRP A 164 3.42 10.68 -5.64
C TRP A 164 2.70 11.93 -6.15
N CYS A 165 2.22 12.76 -5.23
CA CYS A 165 1.49 13.98 -5.55
C CYS A 165 1.83 15.03 -4.48
N HIS A 166 2.47 16.13 -4.87
CA HIS A 166 2.88 17.20 -3.96
C HIS A 166 3.74 16.70 -2.78
N GLY A 167 4.65 15.75 -3.05
CA GLY A 167 5.50 15.15 -2.03
C GLY A 167 4.78 14.15 -1.11
N GLU A 168 3.55 13.71 -1.43
CA GLU A 168 2.89 12.63 -0.70
C GLU A 168 2.72 11.38 -1.58
N ALA A 169 2.95 10.21 -1.01
CA ALA A 169 2.53 8.94 -1.57
C ALA A 169 1.01 8.79 -1.37
N VAL A 170 0.25 8.84 -2.47
CA VAL A 170 -1.21 8.91 -2.43
C VAL A 170 -1.90 7.60 -2.82
N GLY A 171 -1.15 6.68 -3.40
CA GLY A 171 -1.63 5.39 -3.85
C GLY A 171 -0.53 4.58 -4.51
N PHE A 172 -0.85 3.35 -4.90
CA PHE A 172 0.07 2.50 -5.62
C PHE A 172 -0.68 1.56 -6.55
N TYR A 173 0.07 0.94 -7.45
CA TYR A 173 -0.37 -0.29 -8.07
C TYR A 173 0.76 -1.32 -8.11
N THR A 174 0.40 -2.61 -8.11
CA THR A 174 1.30 -3.73 -8.37
C THR A 174 0.93 -4.42 -9.67
N TYR A 175 1.90 -5.09 -10.29
CA TYR A 175 1.68 -5.79 -11.55
C TYR A 175 2.59 -7.00 -11.70
N LYS A 176 2.17 -7.92 -12.56
CA LYS A 176 2.89 -9.13 -12.94
C LYS A 176 3.24 -9.04 -14.41
N ASN A 177 4.47 -9.36 -14.76
CA ASN A 177 4.85 -9.50 -16.16
C ASN A 177 4.40 -10.87 -16.69
N LYS A 178 4.11 -10.93 -17.99
CA LYS A 178 4.01 -12.18 -18.72
C LYS A 178 5.26 -13.03 -18.49
N GLY A 179 5.08 -14.32 -18.23
CA GLY A 179 6.15 -15.25 -17.89
C GLY A 179 6.54 -15.31 -16.41
N ASN A 180 6.10 -14.36 -15.58
CA ASN A 180 6.31 -14.46 -14.13
C ASN A 180 5.50 -15.63 -13.54
N LEU A 181 6.05 -16.31 -12.53
CA LEU A 181 5.33 -17.36 -11.81
C LEU A 181 4.09 -16.81 -11.10
N CYS A 182 2.96 -17.48 -11.26
CA CYS A 182 1.72 -17.19 -10.54
C CYS A 182 1.82 -17.65 -9.09
N ASN A 183 2.35 -18.85 -8.88
CA ASN A 183 2.63 -19.42 -7.56
C ASN A 183 3.90 -20.28 -7.66
N PRO A 184 4.88 -20.12 -6.75
CA PRO A 184 6.10 -20.94 -6.74
C PRO A 184 5.85 -22.46 -6.73
N GLY A 185 4.71 -22.92 -6.20
CA GLY A 185 4.40 -24.35 -6.07
C GLY A 185 3.78 -25.01 -7.31
N THR A 186 3.22 -24.25 -8.26
CA THR A 186 2.48 -24.82 -9.41
C THR A 186 3.27 -24.82 -10.71
N GLY A 187 4.38 -24.07 -10.78
CA GLY A 187 5.15 -23.87 -12.01
C GLY A 187 4.40 -23.11 -13.11
N GLN A 188 3.18 -22.62 -12.83
CA GLN A 188 2.39 -21.86 -13.81
C GLN A 188 2.88 -20.42 -13.89
N CYS A 189 2.95 -19.90 -15.11
CA CYS A 189 3.33 -18.52 -15.37
C CYS A 189 2.19 -17.72 -15.97
N TYR A 190 2.14 -16.42 -15.67
CA TYR A 190 1.19 -15.48 -16.27
C TYR A 190 1.35 -15.47 -17.79
N GLN A 191 0.23 -15.58 -18.50
CA GLN A 191 0.20 -15.64 -19.97
C GLN A 191 0.18 -14.25 -20.63
N LEU A 192 -0.01 -13.20 -19.82
CA LEU A 192 -0.09 -11.80 -20.18
C LEU A 192 0.33 -10.94 -18.99
N PRO A 193 0.68 -9.65 -19.18
CA PRO A 193 0.82 -8.74 -18.06
C PRO A 193 -0.50 -8.62 -17.29
N VAL A 194 -0.43 -8.55 -15.97
CA VAL A 194 -1.60 -8.40 -15.09
C VAL A 194 -1.38 -7.29 -14.07
N LEU A 195 -2.30 -6.33 -14.04
CA LEU A 195 -2.42 -5.34 -12.97
C LEU A 195 -3.08 -6.02 -11.76
N ASP A 196 -2.32 -6.19 -10.68
CA ASP A 196 -2.67 -7.12 -9.62
C ASP A 196 -3.36 -6.45 -8.44
N THR A 197 -2.84 -5.31 -7.99
CA THR A 197 -3.44 -4.51 -6.91
C THR A 197 -3.39 -3.05 -7.29
N VAL A 198 -4.46 -2.31 -7.00
CA VAL A 198 -4.54 -0.86 -7.16
C VAL A 198 -5.16 -0.30 -5.89
N PHE A 199 -4.55 0.73 -5.33
CA PHE A 199 -5.05 1.41 -4.14
C PHE A 199 -4.85 2.92 -4.24
N VAL A 200 -5.85 3.67 -3.82
CA VAL A 200 -5.78 5.14 -3.66
C VAL A 200 -6.30 5.50 -2.28
N ARG A 201 -5.50 6.26 -1.52
CA ARG A 201 -5.84 6.79 -0.18
C ARG A 201 -7.15 7.56 -0.24
N LYS A 202 -7.99 7.43 0.79
CA LYS A 202 -9.35 7.98 0.82
C LYS A 202 -9.46 9.45 0.42
N ASN A 203 -8.53 10.28 0.89
CA ASN A 203 -8.53 11.73 0.63
C ASN A 203 -8.11 12.11 -0.80
N TRP A 204 -7.54 11.17 -1.55
CA TRP A 204 -7.04 11.34 -2.92
C TRP A 204 -7.93 10.67 -3.98
N ARG A 205 -9.01 10.04 -3.54
CA ARG A 205 -10.02 9.39 -4.38
C ARG A 205 -10.81 10.39 -5.21
N ARG A 206 -11.33 9.92 -6.35
CA ARG A 206 -12.10 10.72 -7.33
C ARG A 206 -11.35 11.92 -7.96
N GLN A 207 -10.04 12.00 -7.78
CA GLN A 207 -9.18 13.02 -8.40
C GLN A 207 -8.48 12.52 -9.69
N GLY A 208 -8.94 11.39 -10.25
CA GLY A 208 -8.36 10.81 -11.48
C GLY A 208 -7.12 9.95 -11.29
N VAL A 209 -6.64 9.75 -10.05
CA VAL A 209 -5.43 8.94 -9.73
C VAL A 209 -5.53 7.52 -10.32
N GLY A 210 -6.62 6.80 -10.08
CA GLY A 210 -6.80 5.44 -10.62
C GLY A 210 -6.80 5.38 -12.16
N ALA A 211 -7.36 6.40 -12.83
CA ALA A 211 -7.31 6.47 -14.29
C ALA A 211 -5.89 6.73 -14.82
N LYS A 212 -5.09 7.54 -14.12
CA LYS A 212 -3.67 7.73 -14.42
C LYS A 212 -2.87 6.44 -14.24
N MET A 213 -3.17 5.65 -13.21
CA MET A 213 -2.57 4.32 -13.02
C MET A 213 -2.89 3.35 -14.16
N LEU A 214 -4.15 3.31 -14.63
CA LEU A 214 -4.51 2.51 -15.81
C LEU A 214 -3.80 2.99 -17.08
N GLN A 215 -3.68 4.30 -17.26
CA GLN A 215 -2.99 4.88 -18.40
C GLN A 215 -1.51 4.49 -18.42
N ASP A 216 -0.82 4.66 -17.29
CA ASP A 216 0.60 4.29 -17.15
C ASP A 216 0.82 2.78 -17.33
N TYR A 217 -0.06 1.94 -16.78
CA TYR A 217 -0.01 0.50 -17.00
C TYR A 217 -0.22 0.12 -18.48
N SER A 218 -1.19 0.73 -19.19
CA SER A 218 -1.38 0.51 -20.63
C SER A 218 -0.15 0.92 -21.45
N GLN A 219 0.47 2.04 -21.09
CA GLN A 219 1.65 2.58 -21.75
C GLN A 219 2.93 1.77 -21.46
N ALA A 220 3.01 1.09 -20.32
CA ALA A 220 4.12 0.22 -19.98
C ALA A 220 4.21 -1.02 -20.88
N PHE A 221 3.11 -1.40 -21.54
CA PHE A 221 3.01 -2.58 -22.39
C PHE A 221 2.37 -2.25 -23.76
N PRO A 222 3.00 -1.38 -24.58
CA PRO A 222 2.37 -0.88 -25.81
C PRO A 222 2.18 -1.98 -26.87
N GLU A 223 3.07 -2.98 -26.89
CA GLU A 223 3.06 -4.10 -27.85
C GLU A 223 2.09 -5.22 -27.46
N GLU A 224 1.60 -5.22 -26.21
CA GLU A 224 0.70 -6.28 -25.74
C GLU A 224 -0.73 -5.96 -26.19
N SER A 225 -1.29 -6.85 -27.01
CA SER A 225 -2.68 -6.77 -27.47
C SER A 225 -3.68 -7.13 -26.38
N VAL A 226 -3.24 -7.75 -25.29
CA VAL A 226 -4.06 -8.16 -24.14
C VAL A 226 -3.37 -7.80 -22.84
N LEU A 227 -4.05 -7.01 -22.01
CA LEU A 227 -3.65 -6.60 -20.67
C LEU A 227 -4.68 -7.10 -19.66
N GLY A 228 -4.17 -7.75 -18.61
CA GLY A 228 -5.00 -8.25 -17.53
C GLY A 228 -5.16 -7.25 -16.39
N ILE A 229 -6.30 -7.31 -15.72
CA ILE A 229 -6.54 -6.84 -14.36
C ILE A 229 -6.98 -8.07 -13.56
N SER A 230 -6.36 -8.33 -12.41
CA SER A 230 -6.67 -9.52 -11.60
C SER A 230 -8.16 -9.59 -11.25
N SER A 231 -8.73 -10.77 -11.32
CA SER A 231 -10.10 -11.06 -10.87
C SER A 231 -10.15 -11.37 -9.37
N PRO A 232 -11.25 -11.03 -8.67
CA PRO A 232 -12.33 -10.16 -9.12
C PRO A 232 -11.94 -8.67 -9.14
N ILE A 233 -12.62 -7.89 -9.99
CA ILE A 233 -12.54 -6.43 -10.02
C ILE A 233 -13.65 -5.83 -9.14
N SER A 234 -13.32 -4.87 -8.27
CA SER A 234 -14.34 -4.20 -7.46
C SER A 234 -15.26 -3.27 -8.27
N PRO A 235 -16.48 -2.97 -7.79
CA PRO A 235 -17.40 -2.02 -8.45
C PRO A 235 -16.77 -0.63 -8.68
N ALA A 236 -15.95 -0.16 -7.74
CA ALA A 236 -15.27 1.12 -7.85
C ALA A 236 -14.23 1.10 -8.98
N MET A 237 -13.48 0.00 -9.11
CA MET A 237 -12.52 -0.19 -10.18
C MET A 237 -13.19 -0.35 -11.55
N TYR A 238 -14.31 -1.06 -11.64
CA TYR A 238 -15.14 -1.08 -12.86
C TYR A 238 -15.57 0.32 -13.31
N THR A 239 -15.90 1.20 -12.36
CA THR A 239 -16.24 2.60 -12.67
C THR A 239 -15.06 3.36 -13.28
N VAL A 240 -13.84 3.13 -12.79
CA VAL A 240 -12.63 3.74 -13.36
C VAL A 240 -12.27 3.11 -14.70
N CYS A 241 -12.36 1.78 -14.86
CA CYS A 241 -12.21 1.11 -16.14
C CYS A 241 -13.19 1.67 -17.18
N HIS A 242 -14.47 1.80 -16.83
CA HIS A 242 -15.48 2.35 -17.74
C HIS A 242 -15.11 3.75 -18.23
N LYS A 243 -14.76 4.67 -17.32
CA LYS A 243 -14.35 6.03 -17.67
C LYS A 243 -13.08 6.05 -18.52
N PHE A 244 -12.08 5.26 -18.15
CA PHE A 244 -10.81 5.16 -18.87
C PHE A 244 -11.02 4.63 -20.29
N LEU A 245 -11.76 3.53 -20.46
CA LEU A 245 -12.02 2.87 -21.74
C LEU A 245 -12.95 3.69 -22.65
N THR A 246 -13.85 4.50 -22.07
CA THR A 246 -14.63 5.49 -22.82
C THR A 246 -13.72 6.55 -23.44
N CYS A 247 -12.71 7.02 -22.70
CA CYS A 247 -11.76 8.03 -23.18
C CYS A 247 -10.66 7.45 -24.09
N ASN A 248 -10.46 6.13 -24.08
CA ASN A 248 -9.41 5.45 -24.83
C ASN A 248 -9.98 4.28 -25.64
N PRO A 249 -10.69 4.52 -26.76
CA PRO A 249 -11.31 3.45 -27.55
C PRO A 249 -10.34 2.35 -28.01
N LYS A 250 -9.08 2.71 -28.27
CA LYS A 250 -8.01 1.76 -28.62
C LYS A 250 -7.72 0.70 -27.54
N ASP A 251 -8.10 0.98 -26.29
CA ASP A 251 -7.86 0.09 -25.15
C ASP A 251 -9.09 -0.78 -24.82
N GLN A 252 -10.25 -0.55 -25.46
CA GLN A 252 -11.50 -1.29 -25.19
C GLN A 252 -11.33 -2.81 -25.41
N ASP A 253 -10.64 -3.21 -26.47
CA ASP A 253 -10.36 -4.63 -26.75
C ASP A 253 -9.13 -5.18 -26.00
N ARG A 254 -8.34 -4.29 -25.39
CA ARG A 254 -7.06 -4.64 -24.74
C ARG A 254 -7.20 -5.02 -23.28
N PHE A 255 -8.21 -4.52 -22.55
CA PHE A 255 -8.35 -4.73 -21.10
C PHE A 255 -9.28 -5.89 -20.74
N TRP A 256 -8.76 -6.84 -19.95
CA TRP A 256 -9.45 -8.07 -19.56
C TRP A 256 -9.40 -8.26 -18.05
N GLU A 257 -10.49 -8.71 -17.45
CA GLU A 257 -10.50 -9.26 -16.10
C GLU A 257 -9.96 -10.68 -16.18
N VAL A 258 -9.01 -11.02 -15.31
CA VAL A 258 -8.16 -12.21 -15.47
C VAL A 258 -8.06 -13.00 -14.18
N GLU A 259 -8.46 -14.27 -14.24
CA GLU A 259 -8.03 -15.27 -13.26
C GLU A 259 -6.65 -15.79 -13.65
N ALA A 260 -5.71 -15.84 -12.71
CA ALA A 260 -4.40 -16.40 -12.99
C ALA A 260 -4.51 -17.88 -13.42
N PRO A 261 -3.72 -18.36 -14.40
CA PRO A 261 -2.63 -17.67 -15.10
C PRO A 261 -3.02 -16.77 -16.31
N GLY A 262 -4.31 -16.70 -16.64
CA GLY A 262 -4.84 -15.83 -17.70
C GLY A 262 -4.86 -16.44 -19.10
N TYR A 263 -5.10 -17.75 -19.18
CA TYR A 263 -5.44 -18.42 -20.44
C TYR A 263 -6.73 -17.87 -21.06
N TRP A 264 -7.01 -18.24 -22.30
CA TRP A 264 -8.18 -17.75 -23.04
C TRP A 264 -9.51 -17.93 -22.30
N SER A 265 -9.70 -19.07 -21.63
CA SER A 265 -10.90 -19.39 -20.85
C SER A 265 -10.96 -18.73 -19.47
N GLN A 266 -9.89 -18.04 -19.05
CA GLN A 266 -9.72 -17.46 -17.71
C GLN A 266 -9.76 -15.92 -17.76
N ARG A 267 -10.26 -15.35 -18.85
CA ARG A 267 -10.31 -13.92 -19.02
C ARG A 267 -11.58 -13.46 -19.71
N VAL A 268 -12.11 -12.33 -19.25
CA VAL A 268 -13.31 -11.70 -19.82
C VAL A 268 -12.99 -10.25 -20.15
N ASN A 269 -13.36 -9.79 -21.35
CA ASN A 269 -13.11 -8.42 -21.76
C ASN A 269 -13.93 -7.45 -20.88
N ILE A 270 -13.25 -6.48 -20.27
CA ILE A 270 -13.85 -5.57 -19.28
C ILE A 270 -14.87 -4.65 -19.94
N TRP A 271 -14.56 -4.12 -21.13
CA TRP A 271 -15.45 -3.23 -21.85
C TRP A 271 -16.77 -3.92 -22.20
N LEU A 272 -16.70 -5.12 -22.80
CA LEU A 272 -17.88 -5.91 -23.15
C LEU A 272 -18.72 -6.27 -21.91
N LYS A 273 -18.07 -6.70 -20.82
CA LYS A 273 -18.76 -7.01 -19.55
C LYS A 273 -19.51 -5.80 -19.00
N ILE A 274 -18.95 -4.59 -19.11
CA ILE A 274 -19.64 -3.34 -18.74
C ILE A 274 -20.83 -3.07 -19.66
N GLN A 275 -20.65 -3.16 -20.99
CA GLN A 275 -21.72 -2.87 -21.96
C GLN A 275 -22.91 -3.83 -21.85
N LEU A 276 -22.66 -5.09 -21.49
CA LEU A 276 -23.68 -6.11 -21.28
C LEU A 276 -24.39 -5.98 -19.92
N GLY A 277 -23.96 -5.07 -19.04
CA GLY A 277 -24.52 -4.90 -17.70
C GLY A 277 -24.16 -6.03 -16.73
N GLU A 278 -23.11 -6.81 -17.06
CA GLU A 278 -22.63 -7.94 -16.27
C GLU A 278 -21.56 -7.55 -15.24
N ALA A 279 -21.09 -6.30 -15.29
CA ALA A 279 -20.21 -5.75 -14.27
C ALA A 279 -21.01 -5.52 -12.96
N PRO A 280 -20.42 -5.81 -11.77
CA PRO A 280 -21.04 -5.53 -10.48
C PRO A 280 -21.54 -4.09 -10.41
N ALA A 281 -22.84 -3.92 -10.17
CA ALA A 281 -23.46 -2.60 -10.08
C ALA A 281 -22.92 -1.83 -8.87
N VAL A 282 -22.63 -0.54 -9.06
CA VAL A 282 -22.50 0.40 -7.94
C VAL A 282 -23.93 0.69 -7.47
N THR A 283 -24.42 -0.06 -6.48
CA THR A 283 -25.70 0.24 -5.85
C THR A 283 -25.67 1.67 -5.29
N ARG A 284 -26.71 2.45 -5.59
CA ARG A 284 -27.00 3.74 -4.94
C ARG A 284 -27.17 3.52 -3.42
N PRO A 285 -26.89 4.53 -2.57
CA PRO A 285 -26.81 4.32 -1.13
C PRO A 285 -28.20 4.10 -0.56
N ASN A 286 -28.55 2.84 -0.29
CA ASN A 286 -29.32 2.44 0.87
C ASN A 286 -29.38 0.91 0.92
N LEU A 287 -29.19 0.40 2.14
CA LEU A 287 -29.15 -1.00 2.60
C LEU A 287 -27.77 -1.70 2.50
N GLU A 288 -27.07 -1.59 3.63
CA GLU A 288 -26.21 -2.59 4.28
C GLU A 288 -25.21 -3.36 3.39
N LEU A 289 -24.05 -2.74 3.19
CA LEU A 289 -22.84 -3.31 2.61
C LEU A 289 -21.91 -3.92 3.69
N GLN A 290 -22.47 -4.65 4.66
CA GLN A 290 -21.68 -5.25 5.75
C GLN A 290 -21.21 -6.69 5.50
N ASP A 291 -21.71 -7.41 4.48
CA ASP A 291 -21.48 -8.86 4.35
C ASP A 291 -20.88 -9.33 3.02
N LEU A 292 -19.88 -8.64 2.45
CA LEU A 292 -19.12 -9.18 1.31
C LEU A 292 -17.63 -9.36 1.66
N PRO A 293 -17.07 -10.59 1.57
CA PRO A 293 -15.66 -10.84 1.85
C PRO A 293 -14.78 -10.09 0.84
N ALA A 294 -13.84 -9.33 1.40
CA ALA A 294 -12.87 -8.51 0.69
C ALA A 294 -11.79 -9.39 0.03
N LEU A 295 -11.89 -9.66 -1.27
CA LEU A 295 -10.75 -10.09 -2.08
C LEU A 295 -10.82 -9.51 -3.49
N LEU A 296 -9.74 -8.80 -3.85
CA LEU A 296 -9.28 -8.27 -5.14
C LEU A 296 -9.89 -6.96 -5.72
N LEU A 297 -8.95 -6.04 -5.99
CA LEU A 297 -9.05 -4.65 -6.47
C LEU A 297 -9.91 -3.69 -5.66
N PHE A 298 -9.63 -3.58 -4.36
CA PHE A 298 -10.44 -2.79 -3.45
C PHE A 298 -10.04 -1.30 -3.35
N PHE A 299 -11.08 -0.48 -3.50
CA PHE A 299 -11.26 0.94 -3.12
C PHE A 299 -10.58 2.03 -3.96
N LEU A 300 -11.41 2.65 -4.81
CA LEU A 300 -11.21 4.00 -5.36
C LEU A 300 -12.19 5.00 -4.76
#